data_AF-A0A2V9PA69-F1
#
_entry.id   AF-A0A2V9PA69-F1
#
_cell.length_a   1.000
_cell.length_b   1.000
_cell.length_c   1.000
_cell.angle_alpha   90.00
_cell.angle_beta   90.00
_cell.angle_gamma   90.00
#
_symmetry.space_group_name_H-M   'P 1'
#
loop_
_entity.id
_entity.type
_entity.pdbx_description
1 polymer ?
#
loop_
_entity_poly.entity_id
_entity_poly.type
_entity_poly.pdbx_seq_one_letter_code
_entity_poly.pdbx_strand_id
1 'polypeptide(L)'
;AKYDRWTVLLFTTLSASLFWIVVNPPNRIIAAHYSGTAWLFLLIFAMLSVLLPFSLYFAGLQHLEPTKAIVASCLEPVFTILIAAVALKEVVGPLQGLGIVMVLCAILVVQIPARADSQPLVGPVD
;
A
#
# COMPACT_ATOMS: atom_id res chain seq x y z
N ALA A 1 -0.46 14.21 17.92
CA ALA A 1 -0.61 12.89 17.27
C ALA A 1 0.14 11.85 18.12
N LYS A 2 -0.56 10.99 18.86
CA LYS A 2 0.04 10.06 19.87
C LYS A 2 -0.22 8.59 19.52
N TYR A 3 0.02 8.19 18.27
CA TYR A 3 0.05 6.77 17.94
C TYR A 3 1.40 6.42 17.34
N ASP A 4 2.09 5.50 18.01
CA ASP A 4 3.36 4.95 17.56
C ASP A 4 3.10 4.05 16.34
N ARG A 5 3.92 4.20 15.29
CA ARG A 5 3.82 3.44 14.03
C ARG A 5 3.85 1.94 14.26
N TRP A 6 4.58 1.49 15.27
CA TRP A 6 4.67 0.08 15.65
C TRP A 6 3.35 -0.46 16.16
N THR A 7 2.59 0.35 16.89
CA THR A 7 1.26 -0.02 17.37
C THR A 7 0.28 -0.19 16.21
N VAL A 8 0.28 0.73 15.26
CA VAL A 8 -0.59 0.66 14.07
C VAL A 8 -0.25 -0.58 13.23
N LEU A 9 1.03 -0.83 12.99
CA LEU A 9 1.49 -1.98 12.22
C LEU A 9 1.17 -3.30 12.93
N LEU A 10 1.34 -3.37 14.26
CA LEU A 10 0.95 -4.52 15.06
C LEU A 10 -0.55 -4.81 14.93
N PHE A 11 -1.41 -3.81 15.14
CA PHE A 11 -2.86 -4.00 15.04
C PHE A 11 -3.30 -4.41 13.63
N THR A 12 -2.69 -3.82 12.59
CA THR A 12 -3.02 -4.14 11.19
C THR A 12 -2.65 -5.58 10.85
N THR A 13 -1.42 -6.00 11.18
CA THR A 13 -0.93 -7.36 10.90
C THR A 13 -1.62 -8.41 11.78
N LEU A 14 -1.92 -8.10 13.04
CA LEU A 14 -2.66 -8.97 13.94
C LEU A 14 -4.10 -9.19 13.46
N SER A 15 -4.80 -8.11 13.09
CA SER A 15 -6.18 -8.21 12.59
C SER A 15 -6.25 -9.04 11.31
N ALA A 16 -5.33 -8.83 10.37
CA ALA A 16 -5.23 -9.63 9.15
C ALA A 16 -4.93 -11.11 9.45
N SER A 17 -4.04 -11.39 10.39
CA SER A 17 -3.69 -12.76 10.81
C SER A 17 -4.87 -13.47 11.45
N LEU A 18 -5.61 -12.78 12.34
CA LEU A 18 -6.78 -13.33 13.01
C LEU A 18 -7.89 -13.66 12.01
N PHE A 19 -8.14 -12.75 11.06
CA PHE A 19 -9.06 -12.99 9.96
C PHE A 19 -8.68 -14.24 9.15
N TRP A 20 -7.40 -14.36 8.76
CA TRP A 20 -6.94 -15.49 7.97
C TRP A 20 -6.93 -16.83 8.72
N ILE A 21 -6.75 -16.83 10.05
CA ILE A 21 -6.89 -18.05 10.88
C ILE A 21 -8.33 -18.57 10.87
N VAL A 22 -9.32 -17.68 10.81
CA VAL A 22 -10.74 -18.08 10.72
C VAL A 22 -11.06 -18.63 9.34
N VAL A 23 -10.53 -18.00 8.27
CA VAL A 23 -10.77 -18.43 6.88
C VAL A 23 -10.00 -19.72 6.53
N ASN A 24 -8.75 -19.84 6.99
CA ASN A 24 -7.90 -21.02 6.83
C ASN A 24 -7.62 -21.65 8.20
N PRO A 25 -8.53 -22.52 8.69
CA PRO A 25 -8.42 -23.07 10.03
C PRO A 25 -7.13 -23.88 10.20
N PRO A 26 -6.53 -23.85 11.40
CA PRO A 26 -5.19 -24.40 11.65
C PRO A 26 -5.12 -25.92 11.44
N ASN A 27 -6.25 -26.62 11.50
CA ASN A 27 -6.34 -28.04 11.18
C ASN A 27 -5.95 -28.35 9.71
N ARG A 28 -6.26 -27.45 8.77
CA ARG A 28 -5.88 -27.57 7.35
C ARG A 28 -4.38 -27.39 7.16
N ILE A 29 -3.77 -26.47 7.91
CA ILE A 29 -2.34 -26.15 7.84
C ILE A 29 -1.50 -27.28 8.44
N ILE A 30 -1.94 -27.83 9.58
CA ILE A 30 -1.27 -28.95 10.25
C ILE A 30 -1.37 -30.23 9.40
N ALA A 31 -2.53 -30.49 8.79
CA ALA A 31 -2.73 -31.63 7.91
C ALA A 31 -1.93 -31.55 6.60
N ALA A 32 -1.44 -30.37 6.21
CA ALA A 32 -0.66 -30.17 5.00
C ALA A 32 0.81 -30.63 5.12
N HIS A 33 1.28 -31.00 6.33
CA HIS A 33 2.63 -31.52 6.59
C HIS A 33 3.76 -30.74 5.90
N TYR A 34 3.72 -29.41 5.98
CA TYR A 34 4.74 -28.56 5.38
C TYR A 34 6.15 -28.88 5.91
N SER A 35 7.11 -28.99 5.00
CA SER A 35 8.53 -29.19 5.36
C SER A 35 9.13 -27.95 6.04
N GLY A 36 10.23 -28.12 6.77
CA GLY A 36 10.92 -26.99 7.41
C GLY A 36 11.35 -25.90 6.41
N THR A 37 11.69 -26.28 5.18
CA THR A 37 12.01 -25.34 4.09
C THR A 37 10.78 -24.54 3.65
N ALA A 38 9.59 -25.14 3.62
CA ALA A 38 8.36 -24.43 3.27
C ALA A 38 8.00 -23.38 4.33
N TRP A 39 8.17 -23.71 5.62
CA TRP A 39 8.00 -22.74 6.71
C TRP A 39 8.98 -21.57 6.61
N LEU A 40 10.26 -21.85 6.31
CA LEU A 40 11.25 -20.81 6.10
C LEU A 40 10.90 -19.91 4.92
N PHE A 41 10.44 -20.50 3.81
CA PHE A 41 9.97 -19.75 2.65
C PHE A 41 8.79 -18.84 2.99
N LEU A 42 7.78 -19.36 3.69
CA LEU A 42 6.62 -18.59 4.13
C LEU A 42 6.99 -17.44 5.07
N LEU A 43 7.94 -17.67 5.99
CA LEU A 43 8.45 -16.64 6.89
C LEU A 43 9.12 -15.52 6.11
N ILE A 44 10.07 -15.85 5.23
CA ILE A 44 10.78 -14.87 4.40
C ILE A 44 9.77 -14.12 3.50
N PHE A 45 8.84 -14.84 2.90
CA PHE A 45 7.79 -14.27 2.06
C PHE A 45 6.93 -13.28 2.84
N ALA A 46 6.47 -13.62 4.05
CA ALA A 46 5.68 -12.71 4.89
C ALA A 46 6.48 -11.46 5.30
N MET A 47 7.77 -11.61 5.60
CA MET A 47 8.63 -10.47 5.94
C MET A 47 8.82 -9.52 4.75
N LEU A 48 9.06 -10.05 3.55
CA LEU A 48 9.35 -9.24 2.36
C LEU A 48 8.10 -8.69 1.67
N SER A 49 6.99 -9.42 1.68
CA SER A 49 5.75 -9.00 0.99
C SER A 49 4.83 -8.13 1.84
N VAL A 50 4.89 -8.27 3.17
CA VAL A 50 3.99 -7.57 4.09
C VAL A 50 4.77 -6.68 5.04
N LEU A 51 5.60 -7.25 5.91
CA LEU A 51 6.17 -6.49 7.02
C LEU A 51 7.05 -5.33 6.54
N LEU A 52 7.97 -5.59 5.61
CA LEU A 52 8.90 -4.60 5.10
C LEU A 52 8.19 -3.48 4.31
N PRO A 53 7.32 -3.75 3.30
CA PRO A 53 6.58 -2.72 2.59
C PRO A 53 5.72 -1.85 3.51
N PHE A 54 4.95 -2.45 4.43
CA PHE A 54 4.12 -1.67 5.37
C PHE A 54 4.98 -0.84 6.33
N SER A 55 6.11 -1.35 6.80
CA SER A 55 7.03 -0.59 7.65
C SER A 55 7.59 0.64 6.92
N LEU A 56 8.00 0.48 5.65
CA LEU A 56 8.45 1.58 4.81
C LEU A 56 7.33 2.57 4.49
N TYR A 57 6.13 2.08 4.21
CA TYR A 57 4.94 2.90 3.96
C TYR A 57 4.63 3.79 5.17
N PHE A 58 4.49 3.21 6.37
CA PHE A 58 4.22 3.98 7.58
C PHE A 58 5.37 4.92 7.95
N ALA A 59 6.63 4.51 7.71
CA ALA A 59 7.78 5.39 7.91
C ALA A 59 7.77 6.59 6.95
N GLY A 60 7.42 6.37 5.67
CA GLY A 60 7.25 7.44 4.69
C GLY A 60 6.11 8.38 5.06
N LEU A 61 4.98 7.83 5.48
CA LEU A 61 3.78 8.60 5.85
C LEU A 61 4.05 9.61 6.99
N GLN A 62 4.97 9.30 7.91
CA GLN A 62 5.37 10.21 9.00
C GLN A 62 6.14 11.45 8.51
N HIS A 63 6.73 11.40 7.30
CA HIS A 63 7.56 12.46 6.74
C HIS A 63 6.91 13.16 5.53
N LEU A 64 5.73 12.69 5.11
CA LEU A 64 5.04 13.20 3.93
C LEU A 64 3.86 14.09 4.36
N GLU A 65 3.86 15.34 3.90
CA GLU A 65 2.67 16.18 3.93
C GLU A 65 1.55 15.51 3.10
N PRO A 66 0.26 15.73 3.43
CA PRO A 66 -0.88 15.07 2.78
C PRO A 66 -0.82 15.07 1.24
N THR A 67 -0.34 16.15 0.65
CA THR A 67 -0.13 16.29 -0.80
C THR A 67 0.81 15.23 -1.36
N LYS A 68 1.93 14.93 -0.68
CA LYS A 68 2.90 13.93 -1.17
C LYS A 68 2.42 12.49 -0.97
N ALA A 69 1.58 12.23 0.04
CA ALA A 69 0.93 10.94 0.22
C ALA A 69 -0.02 10.62 -0.95
N ILE A 70 -0.78 11.62 -1.42
CA ILE A 70 -1.64 11.48 -2.60
C ILE A 70 -0.81 11.16 -3.85
N VAL A 71 0.31 11.87 -4.07
CA VAL A 71 1.22 11.59 -5.18
C VAL A 71 1.75 10.15 -5.14
N ALA A 72 2.13 9.65 -3.97
CA ALA A 72 2.62 8.28 -3.80
C ALA A 72 1.53 7.23 -4.13
N SER A 73 0.31 7.39 -3.61
CA SER A 73 -0.82 6.50 -3.92
C SER A 73 -1.22 6.53 -5.39
N CYS A 74 -1.07 7.68 -6.02
CA CYS A 74 -1.27 7.84 -7.46
C CYS A 74 -0.17 7.14 -8.28
N LEU A 75 1.09 7.24 -7.88
CA LEU A 75 2.21 6.62 -8.61
C LEU A 75 2.32 5.10 -8.43
N GLU A 76 1.74 4.56 -7.35
CA GLU A 76 1.76 3.12 -7.03
C GLU A 76 1.27 2.21 -8.19
N PRO A 77 0.12 2.47 -8.85
CA PRO A 77 -0.31 1.74 -10.05
C PRO A 77 0.74 1.74 -11.17
N VAL A 78 1.39 2.87 -11.40
CA VAL A 78 2.36 3.05 -12.50
C VAL A 78 3.61 2.22 -12.23
N PHE A 79 4.18 2.34 -11.04
CA PHE A 79 5.34 1.54 -10.63
C PHE A 79 5.01 0.04 -10.61
N THR A 80 3.82 -0.34 -10.16
CA THR A 80 3.36 -1.74 -10.20
C THR A 80 3.40 -2.29 -11.62
N ILE A 81 2.84 -1.58 -12.60
CA ILE A 81 2.82 -2.04 -14.00
C ILE A 81 4.24 -2.09 -14.59
N LEU A 82 5.07 -1.08 -14.30
CA LEU A 82 6.46 -1.05 -14.79
C LEU A 82 7.31 -2.20 -14.19
N ILE A 83 7.21 -2.42 -12.88
CA ILE A 83 7.92 -3.51 -12.20
C ILE A 83 7.40 -4.86 -12.71
N ALA A 84 6.09 -5.03 -12.89
CA ALA A 84 5.53 -6.26 -13.46
C ALA A 84 6.07 -6.51 -14.87
N ALA A 85 6.09 -5.50 -15.74
CA ALA A 85 6.64 -5.62 -17.09
C ALA A 85 8.12 -6.03 -17.09
N VAL A 86 8.94 -5.47 -16.19
CA VAL A 86 10.37 -5.79 -16.10
C VAL A 86 10.61 -7.15 -15.45
N ALA A 87 9.92 -7.45 -14.35
CA ALA A 87 10.16 -8.65 -13.54
C ALA A 87 9.54 -9.92 -14.17
N LEU A 88 8.33 -9.83 -14.71
CA LEU A 88 7.66 -10.96 -15.39
C LEU A 88 8.02 -11.04 -16.88
N LYS A 89 8.71 -10.02 -17.45
CA LYS A 89 9.02 -9.90 -18.88
C LYS A 89 7.78 -9.98 -19.79
N GLU A 90 6.62 -9.61 -19.27
CA GLU A 90 5.39 -9.59 -20.05
C GLU A 90 5.42 -8.44 -21.06
N VAL A 91 5.02 -8.74 -22.30
CA VAL A 91 4.94 -7.74 -23.36
C VAL A 91 3.75 -6.83 -23.06
N VAL A 92 4.03 -5.58 -22.72
CA VAL A 92 2.99 -4.57 -22.47
C VAL A 92 2.23 -4.32 -23.78
N GLY A 93 1.02 -4.87 -23.85
CA GLY A 93 0.16 -4.70 -25.02
C GLY A 93 -0.28 -3.25 -25.23
N PRO A 94 -0.71 -2.88 -26.44
CA PRO A 94 -1.13 -1.51 -26.75
C PRO A 94 -2.29 -1.01 -25.86
N LEU A 95 -3.21 -1.89 -25.47
CA LEU A 95 -4.31 -1.55 -24.55
C LEU A 95 -3.81 -1.28 -23.11
N GLN A 96 -2.79 -2.01 -22.67
CA GLN A 96 -2.17 -1.82 -21.36
C GLN A 96 -1.37 -0.52 -21.32
N GLY A 97 -0.68 -0.19 -22.41
CA GLY A 97 -0.03 1.11 -22.60
C GLY A 97 -1.02 2.27 -22.53
N LEU A 98 -2.18 2.15 -23.18
CA LEU A 98 -3.26 3.14 -23.08
C LEU A 98 -3.77 3.29 -21.64
N GLY A 99 -3.91 2.19 -20.90
CA GLY A 99 -4.26 2.20 -19.49
C GLY A 99 -3.25 2.96 -18.62
N ILE A 100 -1.94 2.73 -18.83
CA ILE A 100 -0.87 3.46 -18.13
C ILE A 100 -0.98 4.97 -18.39
N VAL A 101 -1.16 5.37 -19.65
CA VAL A 101 -1.29 6.79 -20.02
C VAL A 101 -2.54 7.41 -19.38
N MET A 102 -3.69 6.74 -19.43
CA MET A 102 -4.92 7.22 -18.79
C MET A 102 -4.75 7.42 -17.27
N VAL A 103 -4.12 6.46 -16.59
CA VAL A 103 -3.84 6.56 -15.15
C VAL A 103 -2.91 7.74 -14.87
N LEU A 104 -1.82 7.90 -15.62
CA LEU A 104 -0.92 9.05 -15.51
C LEU A 104 -1.63 10.39 -15.70
N CYS A 105 -2.51 10.49 -16.71
CA CYS A 105 -3.31 11.69 -16.93
C CYS A 105 -4.26 11.98 -15.76
N ALA A 106 -4.97 10.96 -15.24
CA ALA A 106 -5.87 11.13 -14.10
C ALA A 106 -5.12 11.62 -12.86
N ILE A 107 -3.92 11.08 -12.61
CA ILE A 107 -3.04 11.50 -11.51
C ILE A 107 -2.67 12.98 -11.64
N LEU A 108 -2.28 13.42 -12.84
CA LEU A 108 -1.92 14.82 -13.09
C LEU A 108 -3.10 15.75 -12.82
N VAL A 109 -4.32 15.37 -13.23
CA VAL A 109 -5.54 16.16 -12.97
C VAL A 109 -5.85 16.25 -11.48
N VAL A 110 -5.77 15.13 -10.75
CA VAL A 110 -6.04 15.09 -9.30
C VAL A 110 -5.01 15.90 -8.49
N GLN A 111 -3.78 16.00 -8.98
CA GLN A 111 -2.74 16.78 -8.32
C GLN A 111 -2.86 18.30 -8.55
N ILE A 112 -3.74 18.77 -9.43
CA ILE A 112 -3.99 20.21 -9.58
C ILE A 112 -4.63 20.70 -8.28
N PRO A 113 -3.98 21.58 -7.50
CA PRO A 113 -4.55 22.08 -6.27
C PRO A 113 -5.87 22.77 -6.59
N ALA A 114 -6.97 22.29 -6.00
CA ALA A 114 -8.20 23.06 -5.96
C ALA A 114 -7.85 24.38 -5.27
N ARG A 115 -7.84 25.47 -6.04
CA ARG A 115 -7.50 26.80 -5.58
C ARG A 115 -8.28 27.07 -4.31
N ALA A 116 -7.55 27.34 -3.22
CA ALA A 116 -8.06 27.50 -1.87
C ALA A 116 -9.43 28.17 -1.85
N ASP A 117 -10.43 27.46 -1.33
CA ASP A 117 -11.65 28.10 -0.86
C ASP A 117 -11.22 29.04 0.26
N SER A 118 -11.19 30.33 -0.07
CA SER A 118 -11.09 31.44 0.85
C SER A 118 -12.14 31.26 1.93
N GLN A 119 -11.78 30.70 3.08
CA GLN A 119 -12.63 30.75 4.26
C GLN A 119 -12.93 32.24 4.53
N PRO A 120 -14.20 32.66 4.56
CA PRO A 120 -14.52 34.02 5.00
C PRO A 120 -14.08 34.12 6.46
N LEU A 121 -13.30 35.15 6.74
CA LEU A 121 -12.89 35.56 8.07
C LEU A 121 -14.08 35.50 9.03
N VAL A 122 -14.09 34.52 9.94
CA VAL A 122 -14.93 34.61 11.14
C VAL A 122 -14.36 35.78 11.93
N GLY A 123 -15.00 36.94 11.81
CA GLY A 123 -14.68 38.12 12.60
C GLY A 123 -14.84 37.83 14.09
N PRO A 124 -14.09 38.53 14.96
CA PRO A 124 -14.19 38.31 16.39
C PRO A 124 -15.60 38.68 16.86
N VAL A 125 -16.29 37.72 17.47
CA VAL A 125 -17.47 37.99 18.28
C VAL A 125 -16.94 38.57 19.59
N ASP A 126 -17.19 39.86 19.72
CA ASP A 126 -17.19 40.68 20.93
C ASP A 126 -17.65 39.96 22.21
#